data_AF-A0A3D2WFP4-F1
#
_entry.id   AF-A0A3D2WFP4-F1
#
_cell.length_a   1.000
_cell.length_b   1.000
_cell.length_c   1.000
_cell.angle_alpha   90.00
_cell.angle_beta   90.00
_cell.angle_gamma   90.00
#
_symmetry.space_group_name_H-M   'P 1'
#
loop_
_entity.id
_entity.type
_entity.pdbx_description
1 polymer ?
#
loop_
_entity_poly.entity_id
_entity_poly.type
_entity_poly.pdbx_seq_one_letter_code
_entity_poly.pdbx_strand_id
1 'polypeptide(L)'
;MKSPALRFLLGLSFSLVVLESQPTEAQEITELQADLSQMLDAYSWRDARWGVLVVSLDQSDTLFSKSPDSALSPASNVKLLTTAAALRILGPDFRFQTYLLSDSDIANDVLQGDLVLYGTGDPGISDLFFQEREYVLELLADQLEDSGIKTVRGDLVADASHLPGPLRPYSWDPRDLNDHFAAPVSALSFNENVVSFRVASSGRAGSRPEVHTIPENAGLDVRNLAITSPRGTRPHLAILREYPSNPIRIEGGIALGARDAWRQMTVSSPPHFTASVFRNVLLERGIRILGDIRVVRSPQNSILTTITSPTHHERSRVRILAKHNSAPLSEYISVINKRSNNLFAELVFRTMGRTQEGLGSPEAGARAVSAALTEIGVPMEGVVQLDGSGLAAGNRTSAGTFVSLLQRMAKTETWDHYWASLPQAGTRRELRRMYQTAAAGNLRAKTGTIEGVSALSGIVRSRDEERLAFSILLNGTPSTTRAKRVENLVGARLAEFVRSPERGPNARVEKIDERTVPSAQSPQRYQIVSGDNLSAIAYRFGLTLNEMLRANPRIEPNRIVAGQWLTIPQRGGGS
;
A
#
# COMPACT_ATOMS: atom_id res chain seq x y z
N MET A 1 9.06 15.98 99.31
CA MET A 1 8.51 17.20 98.67
C MET A 1 7.62 16.78 97.50
N LYS A 2 6.35 17.17 97.56
CA LYS A 2 5.30 17.29 96.51
C LYS A 2 5.03 16.12 95.53
N SER A 3 3.79 15.64 95.56
CA SER A 3 3.03 14.88 94.53
C SER A 3 2.68 15.78 93.30
N PRO A 4 1.82 15.40 92.31
CA PRO A 4 1.09 14.15 92.06
C PRO A 4 1.04 13.67 90.58
N ALA A 5 0.25 12.62 90.37
CA ALA A 5 -0.16 11.88 89.17
C ALA A 5 -0.75 12.67 87.99
N LEU A 6 -0.73 12.06 86.79
CA LEU A 6 -1.91 11.98 85.90
C LEU A 6 -1.80 10.86 84.84
N ARG A 7 -2.88 10.08 84.71
CA ARG A 7 -3.19 9.13 83.62
C ARG A 7 -3.64 9.90 82.36
N PHE A 8 -3.47 9.35 81.15
CA PHE A 8 -4.40 9.38 80.00
C PHE A 8 -3.70 8.61 78.83
N LEU A 9 -4.15 7.42 78.39
CA LEU A 9 -5.25 7.08 77.47
C LEU A 9 -4.74 6.79 76.05
N LEU A 10 -5.26 5.68 75.51
CA LEU A 10 -4.96 5.05 74.22
C LEU A 10 -4.96 6.00 73.02
N GLY A 11 -4.09 5.68 72.07
CA GLY A 11 -4.23 6.09 70.67
C GLY A 11 -3.25 5.31 69.79
N LEU A 12 -3.59 4.07 69.42
CA LEU A 12 -2.93 3.40 68.29
C LEU A 12 -3.34 4.15 67.02
N SER A 13 -2.42 4.93 66.45
CA SER A 13 -2.59 5.53 65.13
C SER A 13 -2.35 4.44 64.08
N PHE A 14 -3.42 3.79 63.63
CA PHE A 14 -3.40 3.04 62.37
C PHE A 14 -3.39 4.06 61.23
N SER A 15 -2.20 4.35 60.68
CA SER A 15 -2.10 4.99 59.37
C SER A 15 -2.36 3.91 58.32
N LEU A 16 -3.66 3.66 58.05
CA LEU A 16 -4.08 2.94 56.87
C LEU A 16 -4.21 3.96 55.73
N VAL A 17 -3.14 4.16 54.96
CA VAL A 17 -3.24 4.76 53.63
C VAL A 17 -3.06 3.62 52.64
N VAL A 18 -4.17 3.01 52.26
CA VAL A 18 -4.25 2.13 51.10
C VAL A 18 -4.28 3.06 49.87
N LEU A 19 -3.24 2.98 49.04
CA LEU A 19 -3.27 3.38 47.63
C LEU A 19 -4.35 2.56 46.91
N GLU A 20 -5.17 3.17 46.05
CA GLU A 20 -5.72 2.48 44.87
C GLU A 20 -6.39 3.45 43.89
N SER A 21 -5.62 4.02 42.96
CA SER A 21 -6.12 4.66 41.74
C SER A 21 -6.15 3.68 40.55
N GLN A 22 -6.25 2.38 40.82
CA GLN A 22 -6.17 1.28 39.84
C GLN A 22 -7.50 0.65 39.35
N PRO A 23 -8.71 0.89 39.92
CA PRO A 23 -9.90 0.16 39.49
C PRO A 23 -10.48 0.62 38.13
N THR A 24 -10.29 1.89 37.76
CA THR A 24 -10.88 2.46 36.53
C THR A 24 -10.15 2.03 35.27
N GLU A 25 -8.81 1.98 35.29
CA GLU A 25 -8.00 1.53 34.14
C GLU A 25 -8.28 0.07 33.79
N ALA A 26 -8.32 -0.80 34.81
CA ALA A 26 -8.64 -2.22 34.62
C ALA A 26 -10.05 -2.41 34.03
N GLN A 27 -11.01 -1.55 34.39
CA GLN A 27 -12.35 -1.57 33.84
C GLN A 27 -12.36 -1.18 32.35
N GLU A 28 -11.72 -0.07 31.98
CA GLU A 28 -11.67 0.40 30.58
C GLU A 28 -11.01 -0.62 29.65
N ILE A 29 -9.93 -1.28 30.10
CA ILE A 29 -9.28 -2.36 29.35
C ILE A 29 -10.22 -3.56 29.21
N THR A 30 -10.95 -3.92 30.26
CA THR A 30 -11.93 -5.03 30.23
C THR A 30 -13.07 -4.73 29.25
N GLU A 31 -13.58 -3.50 29.23
CA GLU A 31 -14.60 -3.05 28.28
C GLU A 31 -14.09 -3.09 26.83
N LEU A 32 -12.87 -2.58 26.58
CA LEU A 32 -12.22 -2.71 25.28
C LEU A 32 -12.12 -4.18 24.84
N GLN A 33 -11.68 -5.07 25.73
CA GLN A 33 -11.55 -6.50 25.42
C GLN A 33 -12.90 -7.15 25.07
N ALA A 34 -13.97 -6.79 25.81
CA ALA A 34 -15.31 -7.26 25.55
C ALA A 34 -15.84 -6.77 24.19
N ASP A 35 -15.66 -5.48 23.89
CA ASP A 35 -16.06 -4.87 22.61
C ASP A 35 -15.37 -5.54 21.43
N LEU A 36 -14.05 -5.71 21.50
CA LEU A 36 -13.27 -6.35 20.44
C LEU A 36 -13.68 -7.82 20.26
N SER A 37 -13.91 -8.55 21.35
CA SER A 37 -14.40 -9.94 21.29
C SER A 37 -15.75 -10.02 20.58
N GLN A 38 -16.70 -9.16 20.96
CA GLN A 38 -18.03 -9.11 20.35
C GLN A 38 -17.97 -8.80 18.85
N MET A 39 -17.12 -7.86 18.43
CA MET A 39 -16.94 -7.51 17.01
C MET A 39 -16.41 -8.68 16.19
N LEU A 40 -15.48 -9.46 16.73
CA LEU A 40 -14.92 -10.64 16.07
C LEU A 40 -15.95 -11.79 16.01
N ASP A 41 -16.71 -12.00 17.09
CA ASP A 41 -17.67 -13.10 17.20
C ASP A 41 -18.96 -12.87 16.41
N ALA A 42 -19.34 -11.60 16.17
CA ALA A 42 -20.41 -11.22 15.25
C ALA A 42 -20.19 -11.73 13.81
N TYR A 43 -18.96 -12.14 13.48
CA TYR A 43 -18.58 -12.70 12.19
C TYR A 43 -17.83 -14.03 12.38
N SER A 44 -18.53 -15.02 12.93
CA SER A 44 -18.09 -16.41 13.00
C SER A 44 -18.55 -17.18 11.76
N TRP A 45 -17.59 -17.65 10.96
CA TRP A 45 -17.82 -18.64 9.90
C TRP A 45 -17.12 -19.94 10.29
N ARG A 46 -17.59 -21.06 9.73
CA ARG A 46 -17.09 -22.40 10.07
C ARG A 46 -15.56 -22.51 9.98
N ASP A 47 -14.97 -21.96 8.93
CA ASP A 47 -13.53 -22.08 8.64
C ASP A 47 -12.75 -20.80 9.00
N ALA A 48 -13.43 -19.81 9.58
CA ALA A 48 -12.82 -18.52 9.88
C ALA A 48 -11.85 -18.62 11.07
N ARG A 49 -10.62 -18.19 10.84
CA ARG A 49 -9.58 -18.14 11.87
C ARG A 49 -9.06 -16.72 12.01
N TRP A 50 -9.23 -16.17 13.21
CA TRP A 50 -8.72 -14.87 13.61
C TRP A 50 -7.38 -15.03 14.32
N GLY A 51 -6.39 -14.24 13.92
CA GLY A 51 -5.19 -13.93 14.69
C GLY A 51 -5.20 -12.43 14.94
N VAL A 52 -5.33 -12.01 16.20
CA VAL A 52 -5.44 -10.60 16.59
C VAL A 52 -4.55 -10.31 17.78
N LEU A 53 -3.81 -9.21 17.70
CA LEU A 53 -3.03 -8.68 18.82
C LEU A 53 -3.11 -7.16 18.82
N VAL A 54 -3.30 -6.58 20.00
CA VAL A 54 -3.28 -5.14 20.27
C VAL A 54 -2.38 -4.91 21.49
N VAL A 55 -1.39 -4.03 21.36
CA VAL A 55 -0.46 -3.69 22.43
C VAL A 55 -0.31 -2.18 22.55
N SER A 56 -0.03 -1.72 23.76
CA SER A 56 0.46 -0.37 23.97
C SER A 56 1.94 -0.27 23.64
N LEU A 57 2.31 0.72 22.83
CA LEU A 57 3.71 1.09 22.62
C LEU A 57 4.28 1.94 23.76
N ASP A 58 3.41 2.58 24.55
CA ASP A 58 3.82 3.51 25.61
C ASP A 58 3.91 2.81 26.97
N GLN A 59 2.95 1.94 27.29
CA GLN A 59 2.93 1.14 28.53
C GLN A 59 3.62 -0.22 28.37
N SER A 60 3.86 -0.66 27.12
CA SER A 60 4.46 -1.97 26.81
C SER A 60 3.66 -3.17 27.34
N ASP A 61 2.33 -3.06 27.43
CA ASP A 61 1.41 -4.12 27.83
C ASP A 61 0.51 -4.58 26.66
N THR A 62 -0.13 -5.74 26.85
CA THR A 62 -1.09 -6.30 25.88
C THR A 62 -2.50 -5.88 26.27
N LEU A 63 -3.17 -5.17 25.37
CA LEU A 63 -4.56 -4.74 25.56
C LEU A 63 -5.56 -5.81 25.12
N PHE A 64 -5.25 -6.54 24.05
CA PHE A 64 -6.12 -7.59 23.52
C PHE A 64 -5.33 -8.64 22.75
N SER A 65 -5.68 -9.91 22.91
CA SER A 65 -5.08 -11.01 22.15
C SER A 65 -6.09 -12.10 21.83
N LYS A 66 -6.10 -12.56 20.58
CA LYS A 66 -6.85 -13.75 20.12
C LYS A 66 -5.96 -14.53 19.16
N SER A 67 -5.44 -15.67 19.62
CA SER A 67 -4.55 -16.55 18.84
C SER A 67 -3.39 -15.80 18.15
N PRO A 68 -2.62 -14.96 18.87
CA PRO A 68 -1.67 -14.02 18.26
C PRO A 68 -0.53 -14.70 17.49
N ASP A 69 -0.15 -15.92 17.89
CA ASP A 69 0.94 -16.70 17.31
C ASP A 69 0.49 -17.69 16.22
N SER A 70 -0.79 -17.68 15.85
CA SER A 70 -1.29 -18.54 14.77
C SER A 70 -0.65 -18.17 13.43
N ALA A 71 -0.01 -19.15 12.80
CA ALA A 71 0.53 -19.03 11.45
C ALA A 71 -0.62 -18.97 10.42
N LEU A 72 -0.92 -17.75 9.96
CA LEU A 72 -1.99 -17.45 9.01
C LEU A 72 -1.42 -16.83 7.74
N SER A 73 -2.16 -16.92 6.62
CA SER A 73 -1.87 -16.19 5.40
C SER A 73 -2.07 -14.68 5.64
N PRO A 74 -1.04 -13.84 5.45
CA PRO A 74 -1.15 -12.40 5.71
C PRO A 74 -1.59 -11.56 4.51
N ALA A 75 -1.66 -12.16 3.31
CA ALA A 75 -1.83 -11.42 2.05
C ALA A 75 -0.80 -10.26 1.96
N SER A 76 -1.18 -9.10 1.42
CA SER A 76 -0.29 -7.94 1.29
C SER A 76 0.24 -7.33 2.60
N ASN A 77 -0.08 -7.85 3.79
CA ASN A 77 0.68 -7.49 5.00
C ASN A 77 2.13 -8.01 4.97
N VAL A 78 2.49 -9.02 4.15
CA VAL A 78 3.91 -9.40 3.94
C VAL A 78 4.77 -8.20 3.57
N LYS A 79 4.22 -7.23 2.83
CA LYS A 79 4.93 -6.00 2.44
C LYS A 79 5.45 -5.20 3.64
N LEU A 80 4.86 -5.34 4.82
CA LEU A 80 5.39 -4.75 6.05
C LEU A 80 6.78 -5.32 6.39
N LEU A 81 6.98 -6.63 6.25
CA LEU A 81 8.28 -7.29 6.44
C LEU A 81 9.25 -6.86 5.35
N THR A 82 8.81 -6.91 4.08
CA THR A 82 9.62 -6.55 2.91
C THR A 82 10.13 -5.11 3.01
N THR A 83 9.26 -4.15 3.31
CA THR A 83 9.63 -2.72 3.35
C THR A 83 10.47 -2.35 4.59
N ALA A 84 10.24 -3.01 5.73
CA ALA A 84 11.08 -2.85 6.92
C ALA A 84 12.51 -3.35 6.67
N ALA A 85 12.66 -4.56 6.11
CA ALA A 85 13.96 -5.10 5.75
C ALA A 85 14.65 -4.26 4.66
N ALA A 86 13.90 -3.75 3.68
CA ALA A 86 14.47 -2.92 2.60
C ALA A 86 15.10 -1.63 3.13
N LEU A 87 14.42 -0.95 4.06
CA LEU A 87 14.98 0.25 4.71
C LEU A 87 16.27 -0.05 5.47
N ARG A 88 16.40 -1.25 6.06
CA ARG A 88 17.62 -1.65 6.80
C ARG A 88 18.76 -2.07 5.89
N ILE A 89 18.46 -2.84 4.84
CA ILE A 89 19.48 -3.44 3.97
C ILE A 89 20.00 -2.43 2.94
N LEU A 90 19.09 -1.67 2.32
CA LEU A 90 19.41 -0.78 1.22
C LEU A 90 19.57 0.68 1.69
N GLY A 91 18.84 1.07 2.74
CA GLY A 91 18.77 2.45 3.21
C GLY A 91 17.72 3.29 2.45
N PRO A 92 17.17 4.35 3.07
CA PRO A 92 16.08 5.15 2.50
C PRO A 92 16.47 5.91 1.23
N ASP A 93 17.76 6.18 1.03
CA ASP A 93 18.32 6.94 -0.10
C ASP A 93 18.80 6.05 -1.26
N PHE A 94 18.67 4.73 -1.14
CA PHE A 94 19.02 3.81 -2.23
C PHE A 94 18.28 4.19 -3.52
N ARG A 95 19.00 4.13 -4.65
CA ARG A 95 18.45 4.42 -5.99
C ARG A 95 18.83 3.31 -6.94
N PHE A 96 17.84 2.84 -7.71
CA PHE A 96 18.05 1.97 -8.84
C PHE A 96 18.69 2.75 -9.99
N GLN A 97 19.34 2.02 -10.89
CA GLN A 97 20.05 2.60 -12.03
C GLN A 97 19.66 1.88 -13.31
N THR A 98 19.50 2.65 -14.38
CA THR A 98 19.27 2.15 -15.73
C THR A 98 20.29 2.78 -16.65
N TYR A 99 20.89 1.99 -17.52
CA TYR A 99 22.05 2.38 -18.31
C TYR A 99 21.83 2.11 -19.80
N LEU A 100 22.40 2.99 -20.63
CA LEU A 100 22.80 2.63 -21.99
C LEU A 100 24.29 2.33 -22.02
N LEU A 101 24.66 1.17 -22.54
CA LEU A 101 26.02 0.67 -22.57
C LEU A 101 26.41 0.25 -23.99
N SER A 102 27.71 0.31 -24.28
CA SER A 102 28.29 -0.37 -25.45
C SER A 102 29.79 -0.60 -25.25
N ASP A 103 30.31 -1.69 -25.79
CA ASP A 103 31.74 -2.00 -25.88
C ASP A 103 32.34 -1.74 -27.28
N SER A 104 31.50 -1.30 -28.23
CA SER A 104 31.86 -1.12 -29.64
C SER A 104 32.34 0.30 -29.93
N ASP A 105 33.15 0.52 -30.96
CA ASP A 105 33.67 1.85 -31.30
C ASP A 105 32.59 2.79 -31.92
N ILE A 106 32.79 4.09 -31.77
CA ILE A 106 31.95 5.14 -32.38
C ILE A 106 32.79 5.86 -33.43
N ALA A 107 32.29 5.94 -34.66
CA ALA A 107 32.97 6.61 -35.77
C ALA A 107 31.95 7.35 -36.65
N ASN A 108 32.19 8.64 -36.91
CA ASN A 108 31.35 9.50 -37.74
C ASN A 108 29.86 9.37 -37.37
N ASP A 109 29.47 9.69 -36.13
CA ASP A 109 28.10 9.55 -35.60
C ASP A 109 27.50 8.13 -35.51
N VAL A 110 28.24 7.10 -35.93
CA VAL A 110 27.77 5.71 -35.97
C VAL A 110 28.43 4.86 -34.87
N LEU A 111 27.60 4.27 -34.01
CA LEU A 111 27.99 3.17 -33.12
C LEU A 111 28.10 1.87 -33.93
N GLN A 112 29.29 1.28 -33.98
CA GLN A 112 29.59 0.17 -34.90
C GLN A 112 28.99 -1.18 -34.51
N GLY A 113 28.55 -1.34 -33.26
CA GLY A 113 27.95 -2.58 -32.76
C GLY A 113 26.68 -2.32 -31.97
N ASP A 114 26.45 -3.10 -30.94
CA ASP A 114 25.19 -3.13 -30.18
C ASP A 114 25.06 -1.94 -29.23
N LEU A 115 23.83 -1.48 -29.05
CA LEU A 115 23.42 -0.58 -27.97
C LEU A 115 22.67 -1.40 -26.91
N VAL A 116 23.19 -1.41 -25.69
CA VAL A 116 22.63 -2.21 -24.60
C VAL A 116 21.85 -1.34 -23.62
N LEU A 117 20.55 -1.54 -23.53
CA LEU A 117 19.69 -1.01 -22.47
C LEU A 117 19.71 -1.98 -21.29
N TYR A 118 20.40 -1.61 -20.21
CA TYR A 118 20.63 -2.44 -19.03
C TYR A 118 19.85 -1.92 -17.82
N GLY A 119 18.96 -2.73 -17.27
CA GLY A 119 18.18 -2.40 -16.08
C GLY A 119 18.67 -3.12 -14.81
N THR A 120 18.68 -2.43 -13.66
CA THR A 120 19.05 -3.03 -12.37
C THR A 120 17.84 -3.34 -11.46
N GLY A 121 16.61 -3.24 -11.95
CA GLY A 121 15.39 -3.54 -11.21
C GLY A 121 14.53 -2.35 -10.85
N ASP A 122 14.69 -1.20 -11.52
CA ASP A 122 13.87 -0.02 -11.30
C ASP A 122 12.39 -0.25 -11.71
N PRO A 123 11.42 -0.28 -10.77
CA PRO A 123 10.01 -0.36 -11.09
C PRO A 123 9.36 1.00 -11.40
N GLY A 124 10.05 2.11 -11.13
CA GLY A 124 9.51 3.47 -11.15
C GLY A 124 9.56 4.17 -12.50
N ILE A 125 10.02 3.49 -13.55
CA ILE A 125 9.95 3.95 -14.93
C ILE A 125 8.48 3.85 -15.42
N SER A 126 7.61 4.72 -14.89
CA SER A 126 6.18 4.82 -15.22
C SER A 126 5.57 6.17 -14.85
N ASP A 127 4.28 6.36 -15.19
CA ASP A 127 3.48 7.52 -14.83
C ASP A 127 3.13 7.62 -13.32
N LEU A 128 3.71 6.73 -12.50
CA LEU A 128 3.69 6.88 -11.04
C LEU A 128 4.65 7.96 -10.54
N PHE A 129 5.76 8.16 -11.24
CA PHE A 129 6.86 9.06 -10.86
C PHE A 129 7.06 10.20 -11.85
N PHE A 130 6.62 10.02 -13.08
CA PHE A 130 6.78 10.99 -14.15
C PHE A 130 5.43 11.38 -14.74
N GLN A 131 5.34 12.56 -15.34
CA GLN A 131 4.10 13.02 -15.97
C GLN A 131 3.80 12.21 -17.24
N GLU A 132 4.82 11.99 -18.06
CA GLU A 132 4.78 11.14 -19.25
C GLU A 132 5.39 9.78 -18.93
N ARG A 133 4.81 8.70 -19.44
CA ARG A 133 5.27 7.32 -19.13
C ARG A 133 6.70 7.13 -19.64
N GLU A 134 6.99 7.64 -20.82
CA GLU A 134 8.22 7.47 -21.57
C GLU A 134 9.37 8.38 -21.10
N TYR A 135 9.14 9.28 -20.14
CA TYR A 135 10.10 10.33 -19.74
C TYR A 135 11.54 9.83 -19.54
N VAL A 136 11.74 8.70 -18.85
CA VAL A 136 13.08 8.16 -18.62
C VAL A 136 13.70 7.59 -19.91
N LEU A 137 12.87 6.99 -20.78
CA LEU A 137 13.33 6.51 -22.08
C LEU A 137 13.73 7.69 -22.98
N GLU A 138 12.97 8.79 -22.94
CA GLU A 138 13.31 10.06 -23.61
C GLU A 138 14.62 10.63 -23.06
N LEU A 139 14.76 10.70 -21.73
CA LEU A 139 15.99 11.18 -21.07
C LEU A 139 17.24 10.37 -21.48
N LEU A 140 17.11 9.05 -21.64
CA LEU A 140 18.21 8.20 -22.10
C LEU A 140 18.51 8.42 -23.59
N ALA A 141 17.49 8.65 -24.42
CA ALA A 141 17.65 8.98 -25.83
C ALA A 141 18.31 10.36 -26.02
N ASP A 142 17.91 11.36 -25.24
CA ASP A 142 18.47 12.72 -25.28
C ASP A 142 19.97 12.71 -24.94
N GLN A 143 20.36 11.99 -23.88
CA GLN A 143 21.78 11.80 -23.54
C GLN A 143 22.57 11.09 -24.66
N LEU A 144 21.95 10.12 -25.34
CA LEU A 144 22.59 9.44 -26.46
C LEU A 144 22.74 10.36 -27.67
N GLU A 145 21.74 11.20 -27.95
CA GLU A 145 21.79 12.23 -28.98
C GLU A 145 22.90 13.24 -28.70
N ASP A 146 23.00 13.73 -27.45
CA ASP A 146 24.03 14.67 -27.00
C ASP A 146 25.45 14.12 -27.16
N SER A 147 25.61 12.79 -27.12
CA SER A 147 26.88 12.12 -27.41
C SER A 147 27.26 12.10 -28.90
N GLY A 148 26.39 12.62 -29.77
CA GLY A 148 26.58 12.72 -31.22
C GLY A 148 26.25 11.43 -31.98
N ILE A 149 25.67 10.42 -31.33
CA ILE A 149 25.31 9.16 -31.98
C ILE A 149 23.97 9.32 -32.72
N LYS A 150 23.96 9.04 -34.03
CA LYS A 150 22.76 9.09 -34.89
C LYS A 150 22.38 7.73 -35.47
N THR A 151 23.32 6.80 -35.55
CA THR A 151 23.05 5.44 -36.04
C THR A 151 23.72 4.39 -35.17
N VAL A 152 23.00 3.31 -34.88
CA VAL A 152 23.52 2.08 -34.27
C VAL A 152 23.47 0.98 -35.31
N ARG A 153 24.63 0.41 -35.67
CA ARG A 153 24.72 -0.66 -36.67
C ARG A 153 24.25 -2.02 -36.15
N GLY A 154 24.47 -2.30 -34.87
CA GLY A 154 24.06 -3.54 -34.23
C GLY A 154 22.62 -3.54 -33.73
N ASP A 155 22.35 -4.46 -32.82
CA ASP A 155 21.05 -4.66 -32.18
C ASP A 155 20.79 -3.63 -31.07
N LEU A 156 19.51 -3.41 -30.77
CA LEU A 156 19.09 -2.87 -29.48
C LEU A 156 18.93 -4.03 -28.50
N VAL A 157 19.88 -4.16 -27.58
CA VAL A 157 19.94 -5.26 -26.62
C VAL A 157 19.24 -4.85 -25.33
N ALA A 158 18.16 -5.54 -24.98
CA ALA A 158 17.42 -5.38 -23.73
C ALA A 158 17.97 -6.33 -22.67
N ASP A 159 18.89 -5.84 -21.84
CA ASP A 159 19.60 -6.66 -20.86
C ASP A 159 18.97 -6.52 -19.46
N ALA A 160 18.32 -7.60 -19.02
CA ALA A 160 17.69 -7.74 -17.73
C ALA A 160 18.41 -8.78 -16.83
N SER A 161 19.66 -9.10 -17.13
CA SER A 161 20.44 -10.11 -16.43
C SER A 161 20.80 -9.74 -14.98
N HIS A 162 20.58 -8.50 -14.56
CA HIS A 162 20.85 -8.07 -13.18
C HIS A 162 20.03 -8.85 -12.14
N LEU A 163 18.80 -9.25 -12.46
CA LEU A 163 17.97 -10.09 -11.58
C LEU A 163 17.65 -11.39 -12.30
N PRO A 164 18.61 -12.34 -12.36
CA PRO A 164 18.38 -13.61 -13.00
C PRO A 164 17.36 -14.42 -12.20
N GLY A 165 16.47 -15.12 -12.89
CA GLY A 165 15.48 -15.98 -12.25
C GLY A 165 14.16 -16.02 -13.00
N PRO A 166 13.19 -16.79 -12.49
CA PRO A 166 11.87 -16.83 -13.08
C PRO A 166 11.22 -15.44 -12.97
N LEU A 167 10.54 -15.04 -14.04
CA LEU A 167 9.81 -13.76 -14.09
C LEU A 167 8.72 -13.67 -13.03
N ARG A 168 8.26 -14.77 -12.45
CA ARG A 168 7.26 -14.76 -11.38
C ARG A 168 7.56 -15.88 -10.39
N PRO A 169 7.21 -15.74 -9.11
CA PRO A 169 7.18 -16.87 -8.18
C PRO A 169 6.25 -17.97 -8.71
N TYR A 170 6.68 -19.23 -8.63
CA TYR A 170 5.88 -20.39 -9.07
C TYR A 170 4.62 -20.62 -8.20
N SER A 171 4.58 -20.00 -7.02
CA SER A 171 3.49 -20.08 -6.05
C SER A 171 2.31 -19.15 -6.36
N TRP A 172 2.41 -18.32 -7.39
CA TRP A 172 1.32 -17.45 -7.84
C TRP A 172 0.27 -18.24 -8.61
N ASP A 173 -1.00 -17.88 -8.44
CA ASP A 173 -2.12 -18.54 -9.11
C ASP A 173 -2.03 -18.32 -10.63
N PRO A 174 -1.99 -19.38 -11.45
CA PRO A 174 -1.98 -19.27 -12.91
C PRO A 174 -3.12 -18.43 -13.48
N ARG A 175 -4.28 -18.38 -12.81
CA ARG A 175 -5.47 -17.62 -13.23
C ARG A 175 -5.24 -16.11 -13.18
N ASP A 176 -4.37 -15.66 -12.28
CA ASP A 176 -4.11 -14.24 -12.04
C ASP A 176 -3.03 -13.66 -12.96
N LEU A 177 -2.23 -14.50 -13.65
CA LEU A 177 -0.98 -14.06 -14.30
C LEU A 177 -1.17 -13.04 -15.45
N ASN A 178 -2.40 -12.91 -15.96
CA ASN A 178 -2.76 -11.92 -16.96
C ASN A 178 -3.22 -10.58 -16.34
N ASP A 179 -3.55 -10.55 -15.06
CA ASP A 179 -3.97 -9.35 -14.35
C ASP A 179 -2.78 -8.49 -13.92
N HIS A 180 -2.99 -7.18 -13.96
CA HIS A 180 -1.96 -6.17 -13.71
C HIS A 180 -1.19 -6.37 -12.38
N PHE A 181 -1.83 -6.90 -11.34
CA PHE A 181 -1.20 -7.14 -10.04
C PHE A 181 -0.25 -8.36 -10.03
N ALA A 182 -0.28 -9.22 -11.05
CA ALA A 182 0.62 -10.35 -11.23
C ALA A 182 1.64 -10.08 -12.35
N ALA A 183 2.06 -8.82 -12.50
CA ALA A 183 3.07 -8.40 -13.45
C ALA A 183 4.38 -9.22 -13.29
N PRO A 184 5.03 -9.58 -14.40
CA PRO A 184 6.32 -10.25 -14.35
C PRO A 184 7.39 -9.33 -13.76
N VAL A 185 8.27 -9.90 -12.94
CA VAL A 185 9.39 -9.29 -12.23
C VAL A 185 10.63 -9.38 -13.11
N SER A 186 11.14 -8.23 -13.57
CA SER A 186 12.32 -8.16 -14.43
C SER A 186 13.22 -6.99 -14.08
N ALA A 187 14.54 -7.16 -14.21
CA ALA A 187 15.47 -6.07 -13.93
C ALA A 187 15.31 -4.87 -14.87
N LEU A 188 14.83 -5.11 -16.09
CA LEU A 188 14.42 -4.07 -17.01
C LEU A 188 12.89 -4.05 -17.06
N SER A 189 12.32 -3.11 -16.31
CA SER A 189 10.88 -2.92 -16.20
C SER A 189 10.48 -1.53 -16.69
N PHE A 190 9.32 -1.45 -17.31
CA PHE A 190 8.74 -0.22 -17.81
C PHE A 190 7.23 -0.30 -17.64
N ASN A 191 6.60 0.82 -17.27
CA ASN A 191 5.15 0.91 -17.15
C ASN A 191 4.53 -0.18 -16.26
N GLU A 192 5.22 -0.50 -15.16
CA GLU A 192 4.88 -1.60 -14.25
C GLU A 192 4.69 -2.97 -14.93
N ASN A 193 5.29 -3.15 -16.11
CA ASN A 193 5.16 -4.35 -16.96
C ASN A 193 3.71 -4.68 -17.32
N VAL A 194 2.89 -3.62 -17.46
CA VAL A 194 1.49 -3.66 -17.81
C VAL A 194 1.26 -2.79 -19.04
N VAL A 195 0.42 -3.28 -19.96
CA VAL A 195 -0.09 -2.52 -21.10
C VAL A 195 -1.59 -2.28 -20.91
N SER A 196 -2.09 -1.13 -21.35
CA SER A 196 -3.53 -0.88 -21.44
C SER A 196 -3.97 -0.98 -22.89
N PHE A 197 -4.95 -1.83 -23.18
CA PHE A 197 -5.61 -1.92 -24.47
C PHE A 197 -6.78 -0.95 -24.52
N ARG A 198 -6.89 -0.21 -25.62
CA ARG A 198 -8.08 0.56 -26.00
C ARG A 198 -8.62 0.00 -27.31
N VAL A 199 -9.84 -0.50 -27.28
CA VAL A 199 -10.54 -0.99 -28.48
C VAL A 199 -11.68 -0.05 -28.80
N ALA A 200 -11.58 0.63 -29.94
CA ALA A 200 -12.58 1.59 -30.41
C ALA A 200 -13.33 1.03 -31.63
N SER A 201 -14.62 1.36 -31.76
CA SER A 201 -15.37 1.00 -32.96
C SER A 201 -14.80 1.74 -34.17
N SER A 202 -14.61 1.03 -35.29
CA SER A 202 -14.28 1.70 -36.55
C SER A 202 -15.44 2.56 -37.07
N GLY A 203 -15.20 3.37 -38.11
CA GLY A 203 -16.25 4.20 -38.72
C GLY A 203 -17.35 3.44 -39.48
N ARG A 204 -17.23 2.12 -39.66
CA ARG A 204 -18.13 1.31 -40.50
C ARG A 204 -18.49 -0.03 -39.85
N ALA A 205 -19.73 -0.48 -40.02
CA ALA A 205 -20.13 -1.82 -39.57
C ALA A 205 -19.52 -2.89 -40.49
N GLY A 206 -19.07 -4.00 -39.90
CA GLY A 206 -18.42 -5.11 -40.59
C GLY A 206 -16.89 -4.99 -40.71
N SER A 207 -16.29 -3.82 -40.43
CA SER A 207 -14.83 -3.67 -40.35
C SER A 207 -14.28 -4.04 -38.97
N ARG A 208 -12.99 -4.38 -38.92
CA ARG A 208 -12.28 -4.61 -37.65
C ARG A 208 -12.25 -3.33 -36.82
N PRO A 209 -12.41 -3.41 -35.49
CA PRO A 209 -12.24 -2.25 -34.62
C PRO A 209 -10.79 -1.80 -34.58
N GLU A 210 -10.58 -0.54 -34.22
CA GLU A 210 -9.26 0.03 -33.98
C GLU A 210 -8.75 -0.44 -32.62
N VAL A 211 -7.50 -0.89 -32.58
CA VAL A 211 -6.86 -1.42 -31.37
C VAL A 211 -5.59 -0.64 -31.13
N HIS A 212 -5.54 0.00 -29.97
CA HIS A 212 -4.41 0.80 -29.51
C HIS A 212 -3.83 0.20 -28.24
N THR A 213 -2.53 0.34 -28.07
CA THR A 213 -1.83 0.02 -26.84
C THR A 213 -1.39 1.30 -26.16
N ILE A 214 -1.47 1.34 -24.84
CA ILE A 214 -0.86 2.41 -24.04
C ILE A 214 0.12 1.77 -23.07
N PRO A 215 1.41 2.07 -23.19
CA PRO A 215 2.04 2.92 -24.21
C PRO A 215 1.97 2.33 -25.62
N GLU A 216 2.05 3.18 -26.64
CA GLU A 216 2.02 2.74 -28.05
C GLU A 216 3.32 2.00 -28.41
N ASN A 217 3.31 1.25 -29.52
CA ASN A 217 4.47 0.47 -29.97
C ASN A 217 4.98 -0.55 -28.93
N ALA A 218 4.07 -1.15 -28.16
CA ALA A 218 4.38 -2.09 -27.08
C ALA A 218 5.06 -3.42 -27.53
N GLY A 219 5.23 -3.66 -28.84
CA GLY A 219 5.90 -4.86 -29.36
C GLY A 219 5.21 -6.17 -28.95
N LEU A 220 3.88 -6.19 -28.92
CA LEU A 220 3.05 -7.33 -28.49
C LEU A 220 2.45 -8.06 -29.70
N ASP A 221 2.36 -9.39 -29.61
CA ASP A 221 1.61 -10.20 -30.58
C ASP A 221 0.10 -10.11 -30.30
N VAL A 222 -0.60 -9.27 -31.07
CA VAL A 222 -2.03 -9.00 -30.94
C VAL A 222 -2.77 -9.45 -32.19
N ARG A 223 -3.72 -10.38 -32.02
CA ARG A 223 -4.61 -10.87 -33.07
C ARG A 223 -5.98 -10.24 -32.92
N ASN A 224 -6.28 -9.25 -33.76
CA ASN A 224 -7.59 -8.62 -33.83
C ASN A 224 -8.54 -9.43 -34.73
N LEU A 225 -9.39 -10.24 -34.09
CA LEU A 225 -10.44 -11.06 -34.70
C LEU A 225 -11.84 -10.46 -34.49
N ALA A 226 -11.92 -9.32 -33.81
CA ALA A 226 -13.18 -8.66 -33.49
C ALA A 226 -13.76 -7.90 -34.70
N ILE A 227 -15.05 -7.62 -34.64
CA ILE A 227 -15.79 -6.91 -35.69
C ILE A 227 -16.58 -5.75 -35.10
N THR A 228 -16.63 -4.63 -35.82
CA THR A 228 -17.50 -3.51 -35.51
C THR A 228 -18.94 -3.86 -35.91
N SER A 229 -19.84 -4.01 -34.95
CA SER A 229 -21.27 -4.32 -35.19
C SER A 229 -22.11 -3.07 -35.43
N PRO A 230 -23.31 -3.18 -36.02
CA PRO A 230 -24.25 -2.07 -36.12
C PRO A 230 -24.55 -1.38 -34.78
N ARG A 231 -25.02 -0.12 -34.85
CA ARG A 231 -25.39 0.65 -33.66
C ARG A 231 -26.51 -0.06 -32.88
N GLY A 232 -26.40 -0.09 -31.56
CA GLY A 232 -27.40 -0.71 -30.68
C GLY A 232 -27.25 -2.22 -30.49
N THR A 233 -26.32 -2.89 -31.19
CA THR A 233 -25.96 -4.28 -30.89
C THR A 233 -25.35 -4.37 -29.50
N ARG A 234 -25.74 -5.39 -28.71
CA ARG A 234 -25.10 -5.63 -27.41
C ARG A 234 -23.64 -6.02 -27.62
N PRO A 235 -22.68 -5.25 -27.05
CA PRO A 235 -21.27 -5.56 -27.21
C PRO A 235 -20.95 -6.87 -26.48
N HIS A 236 -20.16 -7.71 -27.14
CA HIS A 236 -19.63 -8.95 -26.58
C HIS A 236 -18.15 -9.04 -26.95
N LEU A 237 -17.41 -7.97 -26.66
CA LEU A 237 -15.98 -7.86 -26.93
C LEU A 237 -15.18 -8.51 -25.79
N ALA A 238 -14.20 -9.32 -26.14
CA ALA A 238 -13.26 -9.90 -25.20
C ALA A 238 -11.81 -9.68 -25.66
N ILE A 239 -10.96 -9.21 -24.75
CA ILE A 239 -9.51 -9.08 -24.96
C ILE A 239 -8.88 -10.18 -24.10
N LEU A 240 -8.42 -11.28 -24.67
CA LEU A 240 -8.09 -12.52 -23.97
C LEU A 240 -6.64 -12.93 -24.19
N ARG A 241 -6.07 -13.58 -23.18
CA ARG A 241 -4.84 -14.35 -23.27
C ARG A 241 -4.94 -15.52 -22.31
N GLU A 242 -4.63 -16.72 -22.77
CA GLU A 242 -4.73 -17.94 -21.95
C GLU A 242 -3.53 -18.02 -21.00
N TYR A 243 -2.34 -18.25 -21.55
CA TYR A 243 -1.08 -18.21 -20.80
C TYR A 243 -0.31 -16.90 -21.08
N PRO A 244 0.48 -16.38 -20.13
CA PRO A 244 1.22 -15.13 -20.31
C PRO A 244 2.12 -15.07 -21.55
N SER A 245 2.60 -16.21 -22.06
CA SER A 245 3.42 -16.32 -23.28
C SER A 245 2.61 -16.38 -24.58
N ASN A 246 1.30 -16.62 -24.50
CA ASN A 246 0.46 -16.77 -25.69
C ASN A 246 0.20 -15.41 -26.36
N PRO A 247 -0.12 -15.40 -27.66
CA PRO A 247 -0.63 -14.21 -28.32
C PRO A 247 -1.90 -13.68 -27.66
N ILE A 248 -2.09 -12.36 -27.69
CA ILE A 248 -3.28 -11.70 -27.19
C ILE A 248 -4.33 -11.73 -28.30
N ARG A 249 -5.55 -12.15 -27.99
CA ARG A 249 -6.67 -12.24 -28.94
C ARG A 249 -7.74 -11.23 -28.58
N ILE A 250 -8.22 -10.48 -29.56
CA ILE A 250 -9.36 -9.58 -29.41
C ILE A 250 -10.49 -10.15 -30.25
N GLU A 251 -11.56 -10.61 -29.61
CA GLU A 251 -12.63 -11.40 -30.22
C GLU A 251 -14.01 -10.80 -29.91
N GLY A 252 -15.02 -11.21 -30.68
CA GLY A 252 -16.40 -10.75 -30.54
C GLY A 252 -16.67 -9.42 -31.25
N GLY A 253 -17.48 -8.53 -30.65
CA GLY A 253 -17.88 -7.30 -31.32
C GLY A 253 -18.12 -6.08 -30.44
N ILE A 254 -17.78 -4.91 -31.00
CA ILE A 254 -18.05 -3.58 -30.44
C ILE A 254 -19.02 -2.84 -31.37
N ALA A 255 -20.11 -2.28 -30.84
CA ALA A 255 -21.10 -1.59 -31.65
C ALA A 255 -20.61 -0.21 -32.13
N LEU A 256 -21.04 0.22 -33.32
CA LEU A 256 -20.77 1.58 -33.82
C LEU A 256 -21.21 2.65 -32.82
N GLY A 257 -20.28 3.53 -32.44
CA GLY A 257 -20.53 4.61 -31.49
C GLY A 257 -20.67 4.16 -30.04
N ALA A 258 -20.32 2.91 -29.72
CA ALA A 258 -20.16 2.47 -28.34
C ALA A 258 -18.95 3.16 -27.69
N ARG A 259 -18.93 3.20 -26.35
CA ARG A 259 -17.74 3.62 -25.62
C ARG A 259 -16.61 2.62 -25.85
N ASP A 260 -15.39 3.14 -25.91
CA ASP A 260 -14.19 2.32 -26.05
C ASP A 260 -14.11 1.28 -24.92
N ALA A 261 -13.67 0.09 -25.29
CA ALA A 261 -13.38 -0.95 -24.31
C ALA A 261 -11.93 -0.85 -23.86
N TRP A 262 -11.72 -0.94 -22.55
CA TRP A 262 -10.41 -0.84 -21.93
C TRP A 262 -10.08 -2.11 -21.15
N ARG A 263 -8.85 -2.61 -21.30
CA ARG A 263 -8.33 -3.70 -20.47
C ARG A 263 -6.84 -3.52 -20.20
N GLN A 264 -6.45 -3.58 -18.94
CA GLN A 264 -5.05 -3.71 -18.55
C GLN A 264 -4.64 -5.18 -18.56
N MET A 265 -3.44 -5.45 -19.03
CA MET A 265 -2.88 -6.80 -19.07
C MET A 265 -1.38 -6.77 -18.86
N THR A 266 -0.83 -7.80 -18.22
CA THR A 266 0.62 -7.95 -18.07
C THR A 266 1.30 -8.19 -19.43
N VAL A 267 2.55 -7.75 -19.60
CA VAL A 267 3.33 -8.10 -20.79
C VAL A 267 4.00 -9.48 -20.63
N SER A 268 4.28 -10.16 -21.73
CA SER A 268 4.94 -11.48 -21.71
C SER A 268 6.44 -11.36 -21.44
N SER A 269 7.09 -10.35 -22.03
CA SER A 269 8.53 -10.08 -21.92
C SER A 269 8.77 -8.61 -21.59
N PRO A 270 8.95 -8.24 -20.30
CA PRO A 270 9.26 -6.86 -19.90
C PRO A 270 10.46 -6.21 -20.60
N PRO A 271 11.59 -6.92 -20.81
CA PRO A 271 12.73 -6.32 -21.50
C PRO A 271 12.41 -6.00 -22.96
N HIS A 272 11.71 -6.90 -23.66
CA HIS A 272 11.30 -6.69 -25.04
C HIS A 272 10.29 -5.54 -25.15
N PHE A 273 9.31 -5.49 -24.24
CA PHE A 273 8.35 -4.40 -24.16
C PHE A 273 9.04 -3.05 -23.98
N THR A 274 9.96 -2.96 -23.01
CA THR A 274 10.75 -1.75 -22.75
C THR A 274 11.56 -1.33 -23.98
N ALA A 275 12.26 -2.28 -24.61
CA ALA A 275 13.07 -2.00 -25.80
C ALA A 275 12.24 -1.65 -27.04
N SER A 276 11.02 -2.17 -27.17
CA SER A 276 10.12 -1.84 -28.29
C SER A 276 9.68 -0.38 -28.21
N VAL A 277 9.29 0.07 -27.01
CA VAL A 277 8.93 1.48 -26.78
C VAL A 277 10.16 2.37 -26.90
N PHE A 278 11.30 1.97 -26.33
CA PHE A 278 12.54 2.75 -26.43
C PHE A 278 13.06 2.88 -27.87
N ARG A 279 12.93 1.84 -28.71
CA ARG A 279 13.28 1.91 -30.14
C ARG A 279 12.46 2.99 -30.85
N ASN A 280 11.17 3.12 -30.51
CA ASN A 280 10.33 4.17 -31.06
C ASN A 280 10.78 5.57 -30.58
N VAL A 281 11.07 5.73 -29.29
CA VAL A 281 11.59 6.99 -28.73
C VAL A 281 12.91 7.39 -29.42
N LEU A 282 13.83 6.45 -29.62
CA LEU A 282 15.08 6.70 -30.35
C LEU A 282 14.81 7.16 -31.80
N LEU A 283 13.87 6.52 -32.50
CA LEU A 283 13.49 6.89 -33.85
C LEU A 283 12.92 8.32 -33.91
N GLU A 284 12.08 8.70 -32.94
CA GLU A 284 11.53 10.05 -32.82
C GLU A 284 12.60 11.11 -32.53
N ARG A 285 13.70 10.73 -31.86
CA ARG A 285 14.92 11.55 -31.69
C ARG A 285 15.89 11.47 -32.88
N GLY A 286 15.49 10.83 -33.97
CA GLY A 286 16.30 10.70 -35.18
C GLY A 286 17.48 9.72 -35.06
N ILE A 287 17.51 8.88 -34.02
CA ILE A 287 18.53 7.84 -33.81
C ILE A 287 18.03 6.53 -34.40
N ARG A 288 18.74 6.01 -35.41
CA ARG A 288 18.35 4.78 -36.13
C ARG A 288 19.07 3.55 -35.60
N ILE A 289 18.31 2.53 -35.20
CA ILE A 289 18.83 1.19 -34.92
C ILE A 289 18.65 0.30 -36.17
N LEU A 290 19.76 -0.14 -36.77
CA LEU A 290 19.75 -0.97 -37.98
C LEU A 290 19.49 -2.46 -37.70
N GLY A 291 19.91 -2.97 -36.54
CA GLY A 291 19.65 -4.35 -36.11
C GLY A 291 18.26 -4.56 -35.50
N ASP A 292 18.10 -5.71 -34.85
CA ASP A 292 16.85 -6.14 -34.21
C ASP A 292 16.85 -5.88 -32.70
N ILE A 293 15.75 -6.22 -32.03
CA ILE A 293 15.69 -6.24 -30.56
C ILE A 293 16.12 -7.62 -30.07
N ARG A 294 17.14 -7.66 -29.21
CA ARG A 294 17.64 -8.90 -28.60
C ARG A 294 17.50 -8.85 -27.09
N VAL A 295 16.95 -9.88 -26.46
CA VAL A 295 16.75 -9.93 -24.99
C VAL A 295 17.84 -10.76 -24.32
N VAL A 296 18.48 -10.20 -23.29
CA VAL A 296 19.44 -10.90 -22.43
C VAL A 296 18.85 -11.07 -21.03
N ARG A 297 18.82 -12.32 -20.54
CA ARG A 297 18.29 -12.66 -19.20
C ARG A 297 19.32 -13.31 -18.28
N SER A 298 20.40 -13.83 -18.84
CA SER A 298 21.42 -14.59 -18.12
C SER A 298 22.71 -13.77 -18.06
N PRO A 299 23.36 -13.64 -16.89
CA PRO A 299 24.61 -12.90 -16.76
C PRO A 299 25.71 -13.37 -17.71
N GLN A 300 25.76 -14.66 -18.05
CA GLN A 300 26.74 -15.25 -18.98
C GLN A 300 26.61 -14.71 -20.40
N ASN A 301 25.43 -14.19 -20.77
CA ASN A 301 25.14 -13.62 -22.09
C ASN A 301 25.17 -12.09 -22.07
N SER A 302 25.45 -11.47 -20.92
CA SER A 302 25.58 -10.02 -20.78
C SER A 302 26.99 -9.58 -21.14
N ILE A 303 27.14 -8.38 -21.71
CA ILE A 303 28.48 -7.77 -21.87
C ILE A 303 29.15 -7.47 -20.52
N LEU A 304 28.39 -7.55 -19.42
CA LEU A 304 28.82 -7.36 -18.04
C LEU A 304 29.13 -8.69 -17.34
N THR A 305 29.56 -9.73 -18.07
CA THR A 305 29.70 -11.16 -17.64
C THR A 305 30.31 -11.43 -16.26
N THR A 306 30.98 -10.47 -15.63
CA THR A 306 31.45 -10.53 -14.24
C THR A 306 31.27 -9.17 -13.55
N ILE A 307 30.09 -8.91 -12.97
CA ILE A 307 29.95 -7.84 -11.96
C ILE A 307 29.65 -8.48 -10.61
N THR A 308 30.72 -8.85 -9.92
CA THR A 308 30.83 -8.62 -8.48
C THR A 308 31.70 -7.38 -8.31
N SER A 309 31.11 -6.29 -7.82
CA SER A 309 31.76 -5.01 -7.43
C SER A 309 32.09 -3.99 -8.54
N PRO A 310 32.01 -2.66 -8.28
CA PRO A 310 32.30 -1.58 -9.23
C PRO A 310 33.78 -1.43 -9.61
N THR A 311 34.65 -2.35 -9.21
CA THR A 311 36.10 -2.28 -9.43
C THR A 311 36.57 -3.54 -10.14
N HIS A 312 36.44 -3.58 -11.46
CA HIS A 312 37.16 -4.54 -12.30
C HIS A 312 38.17 -3.78 -13.16
N HIS A 313 39.40 -3.77 -12.68
CA HIS A 313 40.60 -3.49 -13.46
C HIS A 313 41.01 -4.80 -14.14
N GLU A 314 40.54 -5.03 -15.36
CA GLU A 314 41.25 -5.73 -16.45
C GLU A 314 40.26 -6.13 -17.55
N ARG A 315 40.32 -5.39 -18.66
CA ARG A 315 39.70 -5.63 -19.98
C ARG A 315 38.16 -5.71 -20.03
N SER A 316 37.50 -4.56 -19.94
CA SER A 316 36.22 -4.34 -20.63
C SER A 316 36.12 -2.89 -21.10
N ARG A 317 36.07 -2.67 -22.42
CA ARG A 317 35.92 -1.33 -23.04
C ARG A 317 34.47 -0.83 -22.98
N VAL A 318 33.66 -1.37 -22.06
CA VAL A 318 32.24 -1.03 -21.90
C VAL A 318 32.13 0.42 -21.43
N ARG A 319 31.49 1.25 -22.24
CA ARG A 319 31.22 2.66 -21.95
C ARG A 319 29.78 2.84 -21.52
N ILE A 320 29.55 3.69 -20.52
CA ILE A 320 28.23 4.20 -20.19
C ILE A 320 27.97 5.37 -21.14
N LEU A 321 26.98 5.20 -22.03
CA LEU A 321 26.57 6.21 -23.00
C LEU A 321 25.48 7.12 -22.43
N ALA A 322 24.61 6.57 -21.57
CA ALA A 322 23.58 7.32 -20.85
C ALA A 322 23.23 6.62 -19.54
N LYS A 323 22.66 7.38 -18.59
CA LYS A 323 22.26 6.85 -17.29
C LYS A 323 21.02 7.53 -16.74
N HIS A 324 20.19 6.75 -16.03
CA HIS A 324 19.13 7.22 -15.16
C HIS A 324 19.38 6.75 -13.72
N ASN A 325 19.10 7.63 -12.74
CA ASN A 325 19.00 7.25 -11.33
C ASN A 325 17.55 7.44 -10.89
N SER A 326 17.00 6.41 -10.26
CA SER A 326 15.61 6.37 -9.81
C SER A 326 15.32 7.36 -8.66
N ALA A 327 14.05 7.54 -8.31
CA ALA A 327 13.66 8.15 -7.03
C ALA A 327 14.23 7.33 -5.83
N PRO A 328 14.41 7.92 -4.64
CA PRO A 328 14.96 7.20 -3.49
C PRO A 328 13.99 6.10 -3.00
N LEU A 329 14.53 5.05 -2.39
CA LEU A 329 13.76 3.90 -1.89
C LEU A 329 12.61 4.29 -0.97
N SER A 330 12.76 5.37 -0.18
CA SER A 330 11.70 5.92 0.68
C SER A 330 10.40 6.26 -0.07
N GLU A 331 10.48 6.68 -1.33
CA GLU A 331 9.30 6.90 -2.18
C GLU A 331 8.72 5.57 -2.69
N TYR A 332 9.58 4.58 -2.97
CA TYR A 332 9.15 3.27 -3.47
C TYR A 332 8.44 2.46 -2.40
N ILE A 333 8.92 2.48 -1.15
CA ILE A 333 8.20 1.87 -0.04
C ILE A 333 6.83 2.53 0.18
N SER A 334 6.71 3.83 -0.11
CA SER A 334 5.42 4.53 -0.04
C SER A 334 4.47 4.03 -1.13
N VAL A 335 4.95 3.79 -2.35
CA VAL A 335 4.15 3.14 -3.40
C VAL A 335 3.76 1.72 -3.01
N ILE A 336 4.72 0.93 -2.48
CA ILE A 336 4.50 -0.44 -2.02
C ILE A 336 3.40 -0.49 -0.95
N ASN A 337 3.45 0.39 0.05
CA ASN A 337 2.53 0.32 1.18
C ASN A 337 1.20 1.03 0.89
N LYS A 338 1.20 2.24 0.32
CA LYS A 338 0.00 3.04 0.04
C LYS A 338 -0.83 2.52 -1.12
N ARG A 339 -0.18 2.13 -2.22
CA ARG A 339 -0.86 1.58 -3.41
C ARG A 339 -0.90 0.05 -3.41
N SER A 340 -0.21 -0.60 -2.47
CA SER A 340 -0.10 -2.06 -2.39
C SER A 340 0.51 -2.68 -3.65
N ASN A 341 1.42 -1.97 -4.34
CA ASN A 341 1.96 -2.41 -5.63
C ASN A 341 2.84 -3.67 -5.46
N ASN A 342 2.48 -4.73 -6.20
CA ASN A 342 3.16 -6.03 -6.11
C ASN A 342 4.52 -6.01 -6.80
N LEU A 343 4.61 -5.45 -8.01
CA LEU A 343 5.85 -5.45 -8.78
C LEU A 343 6.97 -4.71 -8.03
N PHE A 344 6.66 -3.55 -7.44
CA PHE A 344 7.61 -2.80 -6.63
C PHE A 344 8.11 -3.65 -5.44
N ALA A 345 7.19 -4.34 -4.75
CA ALA A 345 7.54 -5.17 -3.61
C ALA A 345 8.46 -6.34 -4.03
N GLU A 346 8.17 -7.00 -5.15
CA GLU A 346 9.00 -8.10 -5.65
C GLU A 346 10.39 -7.64 -6.13
N LEU A 347 10.48 -6.50 -6.81
CA LEU A 347 11.76 -5.98 -7.29
C LEU A 347 12.64 -5.53 -6.12
N VAL A 348 12.09 -4.83 -5.13
CA VAL A 348 12.82 -4.49 -3.90
C VAL A 348 13.24 -5.75 -3.15
N PHE A 349 12.35 -6.75 -3.04
CA PHE A 349 12.61 -8.02 -2.37
C PHE A 349 13.78 -8.79 -2.99
N ARG A 350 13.80 -8.93 -4.33
CA ARG A 350 14.91 -9.59 -5.04
C ARG A 350 16.19 -8.76 -5.03
N THR A 351 16.08 -7.44 -4.99
CA THR A 351 17.23 -6.53 -4.88
C THR A 351 17.93 -6.70 -3.54
N MET A 352 17.19 -6.88 -2.44
CA MET A 352 17.77 -7.22 -1.14
C MET A 352 18.53 -8.56 -1.20
N GLY A 353 17.91 -9.59 -1.78
CA GLY A 353 18.58 -10.90 -1.97
C GLY A 353 19.87 -10.79 -2.76
N ARG A 354 19.85 -10.02 -3.87
CA ARG A 354 21.05 -9.76 -4.67
C ARG A 354 22.12 -8.99 -3.89
N THR A 355 21.72 -8.00 -3.10
CA THR A 355 22.65 -7.15 -2.34
C THR A 355 23.38 -7.96 -1.26
N GLN A 356 22.66 -8.84 -0.56
CA GLN A 356 23.23 -9.60 0.55
C GLN A 356 23.91 -10.91 0.12
N GLU A 357 23.39 -11.59 -0.90
CA GLU A 357 23.83 -12.95 -1.27
C GLU A 357 24.35 -13.05 -2.72
N GLY A 358 24.36 -11.94 -3.48
CA GLY A 358 24.72 -11.94 -4.90
C GLY A 358 23.66 -12.55 -5.83
N LEU A 359 22.54 -13.04 -5.29
CA LEU A 359 21.48 -13.74 -6.02
C LEU A 359 20.13 -13.01 -5.92
N GLY A 360 19.60 -12.56 -7.06
CA GLY A 360 18.32 -11.84 -7.16
C GLY A 360 17.08 -12.73 -7.23
N SER A 361 16.94 -13.71 -6.33
CA SER A 361 15.81 -14.66 -6.32
C SER A 361 14.83 -14.42 -5.16
N PRO A 362 13.59 -14.94 -5.23
CA PRO A 362 12.66 -14.91 -4.09
C PRO A 362 13.22 -15.55 -2.82
N GLU A 363 13.95 -16.65 -2.95
CA GLU A 363 14.51 -17.40 -1.81
C GLU A 363 15.64 -16.61 -1.13
N ALA A 364 16.51 -15.97 -1.91
CA ALA A 364 17.53 -15.06 -1.38
C ALA A 364 16.91 -13.82 -0.74
N GLY A 365 15.85 -13.27 -1.34
CA GLY A 365 15.06 -12.19 -0.74
C GLY A 365 14.48 -12.59 0.63
N ALA A 366 13.92 -13.80 0.74
CA ALA A 366 13.31 -14.30 1.97
C ALA A 366 14.34 -14.45 3.10
N ARG A 367 15.53 -14.99 2.78
CA ARG A 367 16.64 -15.09 3.73
C ARG A 367 17.14 -13.72 4.16
N ALA A 368 17.31 -12.78 3.22
CA ALA A 368 17.71 -11.41 3.52
C ALA A 368 16.72 -10.71 4.45
N VAL A 369 15.41 -10.84 4.20
CA VAL A 369 14.36 -10.30 5.08
C VAL A 369 14.43 -10.95 6.47
N SER A 370 14.52 -12.28 6.54
CA SER A 370 14.59 -13.00 7.81
C SER A 370 15.79 -12.54 8.65
N ALA A 371 16.98 -12.51 8.06
CA ALA A 371 18.21 -12.08 8.74
C ALA A 371 18.11 -10.63 9.26
N ALA A 372 17.67 -9.69 8.42
CA ALA A 372 17.60 -8.27 8.79
C ALA A 372 16.55 -7.97 9.87
N LEU A 373 15.45 -8.74 9.92
CA LEU A 373 14.40 -8.56 10.93
C LEU A 373 14.72 -9.29 12.23
N THR A 374 15.37 -10.46 12.18
CA THR A 374 15.90 -11.14 13.38
C THR A 374 16.93 -10.26 14.10
N GLU A 375 17.77 -9.53 13.38
CA GLU A 375 18.77 -8.62 13.95
C GLU A 375 18.16 -7.55 14.88
N ILE A 376 16.97 -7.04 14.56
CA ILE A 376 16.25 -6.06 15.40
C ILE A 376 15.30 -6.72 16.40
N GLY A 377 15.35 -8.04 16.55
CA GLY A 377 14.57 -8.79 17.53
C GLY A 377 13.10 -8.99 17.15
N VAL A 378 12.78 -9.06 15.85
CA VAL A 378 11.48 -9.56 15.37
C VAL A 378 11.53 -11.09 15.35
N PRO A 379 10.54 -11.80 15.93
CA PRO A 379 10.50 -13.26 15.92
C PRO A 379 10.12 -13.75 14.52
N MET A 380 11.14 -14.22 13.79
CA MET A 380 11.00 -14.76 12.43
C MET A 380 10.81 -16.29 12.41
N GLU A 381 10.85 -16.96 13.56
CA GLU A 381 10.55 -18.38 13.67
C GLU A 381 9.10 -18.66 13.21
N GLY A 382 8.92 -19.67 12.35
CA GLY A 382 7.61 -20.01 11.78
C GLY A 382 7.10 -19.06 10.68
N VAL A 383 7.83 -17.98 10.35
CA VAL A 383 7.49 -17.13 9.20
C VAL A 383 7.89 -17.83 7.91
N VAL A 384 6.94 -17.93 6.98
CA VAL A 384 7.16 -18.42 5.61
C VAL A 384 6.89 -17.26 4.65
N GLN A 385 7.95 -16.75 4.04
CA GLN A 385 7.85 -15.70 3.02
C GLN A 385 8.32 -16.25 1.66
N LEU A 386 7.36 -16.49 0.77
CA LEU A 386 7.58 -17.04 -0.57
C LEU A 386 7.75 -15.94 -1.64
N ASP A 387 7.32 -14.72 -1.33
CA ASP A 387 7.40 -13.57 -2.22
C ASP A 387 7.47 -12.24 -1.45
N GLY A 388 7.75 -11.14 -2.15
CA GLY A 388 7.84 -9.82 -1.53
C GLY A 388 6.48 -9.16 -1.30
N SER A 389 5.48 -9.56 -2.08
CA SER A 389 4.19 -8.88 -2.21
C SER A 389 3.06 -9.48 -1.36
N GLY A 390 3.16 -10.75 -0.96
CA GLY A 390 2.08 -11.44 -0.28
C GLY A 390 1.01 -12.01 -1.20
N LEU A 391 1.28 -12.13 -2.51
CA LEU A 391 0.34 -12.72 -3.47
C LEU A 391 0.35 -14.25 -3.39
N ALA A 392 1.49 -14.85 -3.08
CA ALA A 392 1.62 -16.28 -2.86
C ALA A 392 0.77 -16.73 -1.67
N ALA A 393 -0.21 -17.60 -1.93
CA ALA A 393 -1.14 -18.10 -0.90
C ALA A 393 -0.44 -18.93 0.20
N GLY A 394 0.79 -19.42 -0.07
CA GLY A 394 1.61 -20.18 0.86
C GLY A 394 2.37 -19.34 1.90
N ASN A 395 2.34 -18.00 1.81
CA ASN A 395 2.94 -17.14 2.84
C ASN A 395 2.29 -17.40 4.22
N ARG A 396 3.10 -17.47 5.29
CA ARG A 396 2.62 -17.64 6.68
C ARG A 396 3.35 -16.70 7.61
N THR A 397 2.61 -16.10 8.54
CA THR A 397 3.12 -15.29 9.64
C THR A 397 2.03 -15.13 10.68
N SER A 398 2.29 -14.42 11.78
CA SER A 398 1.36 -14.25 12.89
C SER A 398 1.08 -12.78 13.18
N ALA A 399 0.00 -12.51 13.93
CA ALA A 399 -0.30 -11.16 14.42
C ALA A 399 0.79 -10.68 15.39
N GLY A 400 1.33 -11.61 16.19
CA GLY A 400 2.49 -11.41 17.06
C GLY A 400 3.71 -10.88 16.30
N THR A 401 4.06 -11.50 15.18
CA THR A 401 5.19 -11.06 14.35
C THR A 401 5.00 -9.64 13.81
N PHE A 402 3.79 -9.29 13.31
CA PHE A 402 3.55 -7.93 12.80
C PHE A 402 3.55 -6.85 13.88
N VAL A 403 2.98 -7.14 15.05
CA VAL A 403 3.03 -6.21 16.18
C VAL A 403 4.46 -6.04 16.68
N SER A 404 5.21 -7.14 16.79
CA SER A 404 6.64 -7.07 17.14
C SER A 404 7.43 -6.26 16.12
N LEU A 405 7.21 -6.47 14.82
CA LEU A 405 7.81 -5.67 13.76
C LEU A 405 7.56 -4.17 13.96
N LEU A 406 6.31 -3.76 14.20
CA LEU A 406 5.96 -2.37 14.44
C LEU A 406 6.67 -1.81 15.69
N GLN A 407 6.71 -2.57 16.79
CA GLN A 407 7.44 -2.21 18.02
C GLN A 407 8.94 -2.05 17.80
N ARG A 408 9.57 -2.95 17.04
CA ARG A 408 11.01 -2.91 16.76
C ARG A 408 11.36 -1.79 15.80
N MET A 409 10.61 -1.63 14.72
CA MET A 409 10.82 -0.54 13.76
C MET A 409 10.65 0.84 14.40
N ALA A 410 9.73 0.99 15.36
CA ALA A 410 9.55 2.24 16.12
C ALA A 410 10.78 2.70 16.92
N LYS A 411 11.78 1.83 17.08
CA LYS A 411 13.04 2.12 17.78
C LYS A 411 14.22 2.32 16.82
N THR A 412 13.99 2.26 15.51
CA THR A 412 15.04 2.41 14.49
C THR A 412 15.10 3.83 13.95
N GLU A 413 16.26 4.24 13.44
CA GLU A 413 16.46 5.54 12.78
C GLU A 413 15.65 5.73 11.49
N THR A 414 15.22 4.63 10.86
CA THR A 414 14.40 4.65 9.64
C THR A 414 12.89 4.65 9.93
N TRP A 415 12.50 4.81 11.21
CA TRP A 415 11.11 4.81 11.64
C TRP A 415 10.24 5.80 10.86
N ASP A 416 10.70 7.03 10.69
CA ASP A 416 9.90 8.08 10.06
C ASP A 416 9.55 7.74 8.61
N HIS A 417 10.49 7.14 7.87
CA HIS A 417 10.23 6.64 6.51
C HIS A 417 9.25 5.46 6.51
N TYR A 418 9.41 4.52 7.44
CA TYR A 418 8.52 3.36 7.56
C TYR A 418 7.10 3.79 7.90
N TRP A 419 6.93 4.64 8.92
CA TRP A 419 5.66 5.20 9.36
C TRP A 419 4.98 6.08 8.29
N ALA A 420 5.75 6.92 7.58
CA ALA A 420 5.23 7.75 6.50
C ALA A 420 4.71 6.94 5.30
N SER A 421 5.27 5.75 5.09
CA SER A 421 4.86 4.87 3.99
C SER A 421 3.49 4.20 4.20
N LEU A 422 2.99 4.10 5.43
CA LEU A 422 1.75 3.39 5.72
C LEU A 422 0.50 4.17 5.26
N PRO A 423 -0.52 3.50 4.67
CA PRO A 423 -1.79 4.14 4.31
C PRO A 423 -2.51 4.73 5.52
N GLN A 424 -2.94 5.98 5.41
CA GLN A 424 -3.71 6.69 6.44
C GLN A 424 -5.22 6.50 6.24
N ALA A 425 -5.91 6.14 7.32
CA ALA A 425 -7.36 6.00 7.35
C ALA A 425 -8.07 7.32 7.03
N GLY A 426 -9.21 7.22 6.36
CA GLY A 426 -9.99 8.37 5.91
C GLY A 426 -9.50 9.02 4.62
N THR A 427 -8.34 8.62 4.09
CA THR A 427 -7.73 9.28 2.92
C THR A 427 -8.15 8.61 1.61
N ARG A 428 -8.68 9.39 0.66
CA ARG A 428 -9.31 8.89 -0.59
C ARG A 428 -8.43 7.98 -1.44
N ARG A 429 -7.12 8.27 -1.53
CA ARG A 429 -6.14 7.55 -2.37
C ARG A 429 -5.29 6.56 -1.58
N GLU A 430 -5.59 6.34 -0.31
CA GLU A 430 -4.88 5.43 0.58
C GLU A 430 -5.89 4.46 1.23
N LEU A 431 -6.09 4.52 2.55
CA LEU A 431 -7.12 3.77 3.24
C LEU A 431 -8.42 4.59 3.30
N ARG A 432 -9.25 4.48 2.25
CA ARG A 432 -10.55 5.22 2.12
C ARG A 432 -11.62 4.84 3.16
N ARG A 433 -11.35 3.85 4.02
CA ARG A 433 -12.28 3.40 5.07
C ARG A 433 -12.11 4.23 6.35
N MET A 434 -13.06 4.14 7.27
CA MET A 434 -13.02 4.83 8.57
C MET A 434 -12.97 6.36 8.50
N TYR A 435 -13.44 6.98 7.40
CA TYR A 435 -13.39 8.44 7.19
C TYR A 435 -14.35 9.26 8.07
N GLN A 436 -15.24 8.61 8.81
CA GLN A 436 -16.24 9.22 9.72
C GLN A 436 -16.06 8.74 11.17
N THR A 437 -14.87 8.29 11.54
CA THR A 437 -14.57 7.82 12.90
C THR A 437 -13.32 8.51 13.44
N ALA A 438 -13.01 8.34 14.73
CA ALA A 438 -11.78 8.87 15.34
C ALA A 438 -10.48 8.32 14.72
N ALA A 439 -10.56 7.24 13.93
CA ALA A 439 -9.43 6.70 13.21
C ALA A 439 -9.04 7.54 11.97
N ALA A 440 -9.96 8.36 11.42
CA ALA A 440 -9.68 9.21 10.27
C ALA A 440 -8.54 10.19 10.56
N GLY A 441 -7.51 10.21 9.71
CA GLY A 441 -6.35 11.08 9.92
C GLY A 441 -5.36 10.62 11.00
N ASN A 442 -5.72 9.60 11.79
CA ASN A 442 -4.98 9.11 12.94
C ASN A 442 -4.36 7.73 12.67
N LEU A 443 -5.20 6.75 12.34
CA LEU A 443 -4.77 5.38 12.10
C LEU A 443 -3.99 5.29 10.78
N ARG A 444 -2.80 4.66 10.83
CA ARG A 444 -2.09 4.23 9.62
C ARG A 444 -1.84 2.74 9.66
N ALA A 445 -2.25 2.05 8.60
CA ALA A 445 -2.21 0.59 8.56
C ALA A 445 -2.12 0.05 7.13
N LYS A 446 -1.39 -1.04 6.97
CA LYS A 446 -1.35 -1.80 5.72
C LYS A 446 -2.53 -2.76 5.65
N THR A 447 -3.22 -2.74 4.52
CA THR A 447 -4.27 -3.71 4.18
C THR A 447 -3.71 -4.96 3.50
N GLY A 448 -4.43 -6.08 3.62
CA GLY A 448 -4.19 -7.32 2.88
C GLY A 448 -5.51 -7.93 2.41
N THR A 449 -5.56 -8.41 1.16
CA THR A 449 -6.71 -9.16 0.64
C THR A 449 -6.25 -10.11 -0.45
N ILE A 450 -6.59 -11.39 -0.31
CA ILE A 450 -6.60 -12.42 -1.37
C ILE A 450 -7.88 -13.25 -1.17
N GLU A 451 -8.11 -14.25 -2.02
CA GLU A 451 -9.26 -15.16 -1.85
C GLU A 451 -9.26 -15.78 -0.44
N GLY A 452 -10.39 -15.68 0.26
CA GLY A 452 -10.54 -16.23 1.62
C GLY A 452 -9.77 -15.52 2.75
N VAL A 453 -9.06 -14.42 2.47
CA VAL A 453 -8.16 -13.77 3.45
C VAL A 453 -8.36 -12.25 3.49
N SER A 454 -8.40 -11.68 4.70
CA SER A 454 -8.38 -10.23 4.93
C SER A 454 -7.43 -9.91 6.08
N ALA A 455 -6.70 -8.80 5.97
CA ALA A 455 -5.75 -8.38 7.00
C ALA A 455 -5.68 -6.85 7.13
N LEU A 456 -5.44 -6.37 8.35
CA LEU A 456 -5.13 -4.98 8.67
C LEU A 456 -4.14 -4.92 9.84
N SER A 457 -2.95 -4.36 9.62
CA SER A 457 -1.96 -4.16 10.69
C SER A 457 -1.36 -2.76 10.62
N GLY A 458 -1.18 -2.13 11.77
CA GLY A 458 -0.73 -0.74 11.84
C GLY A 458 -0.72 -0.17 13.25
N ILE A 459 -0.74 1.16 13.33
CA ILE A 459 -0.77 1.90 14.59
C ILE A 459 -1.88 2.94 14.55
N VAL A 460 -2.46 3.19 15.71
CA VAL A 460 -3.46 4.22 15.96
C VAL A 460 -3.18 4.86 17.32
N ARG A 461 -3.46 6.15 17.47
CA ARG A 461 -3.49 6.79 18.79
C ARG A 461 -4.87 6.65 19.39
N SER A 462 -4.94 6.27 20.67
CA SER A 462 -6.17 6.32 21.45
C SER A 462 -6.60 7.78 21.69
N ARG A 463 -7.77 7.98 22.32
CA ARG A 463 -8.30 9.31 22.62
C ARG A 463 -7.51 10.05 23.70
N ASP A 464 -6.79 9.33 24.56
CA ASP A 464 -5.81 9.86 25.50
C ASP A 464 -4.36 9.83 24.96
N GLU A 465 -4.21 9.82 23.63
CA GLU A 465 -2.94 9.92 22.87
C GLU A 465 -1.96 8.75 23.05
N GLU A 466 -2.40 7.66 23.67
CA GLU A 466 -1.62 6.42 23.79
C GLU A 466 -1.43 5.76 22.42
N ARG A 467 -0.20 5.41 22.08
CA ARG A 467 0.12 4.75 20.80
C ARG A 467 -0.15 3.26 20.89
N LEU A 468 -1.10 2.78 20.09
CA LEU A 468 -1.50 1.38 20.04
C LEU A 468 -1.04 0.73 18.74
N ALA A 469 -0.21 -0.32 18.82
CA ALA A 469 0.11 -1.16 17.67
C ALA A 469 -0.85 -2.35 17.63
N PHE A 470 -1.32 -2.70 16.43
CA PHE A 470 -2.26 -3.78 16.24
C PHE A 470 -2.00 -4.58 14.96
N SER A 471 -2.42 -5.84 14.99
CA SER A 471 -2.53 -6.69 13.81
C SER A 471 -3.79 -7.52 13.88
N ILE A 472 -4.53 -7.55 12.77
CA ILE A 472 -5.77 -8.31 12.58
C ILE A 472 -5.59 -9.15 11.32
N LEU A 473 -5.52 -10.46 11.48
CA LEU A 473 -5.44 -11.44 10.40
C LEU A 473 -6.71 -12.32 10.43
N LEU A 474 -7.39 -12.41 9.30
CA LEU A 474 -8.52 -13.31 9.11
C LEU A 474 -8.28 -14.22 7.91
N ASN A 475 -8.38 -15.52 8.12
CA ASN A 475 -8.34 -16.54 7.06
C ASN A 475 -9.64 -17.34 7.05
N GLY A 476 -9.97 -17.95 5.92
CA GLY A 476 -11.17 -18.80 5.77
C GLY A 476 -12.49 -18.02 5.74
N THR A 477 -12.46 -16.74 5.33
CA THR A 477 -13.68 -15.93 5.23
C THR A 477 -14.36 -16.10 3.87
N PRO A 478 -15.68 -16.33 3.80
CA PRO A 478 -16.43 -16.33 2.55
C PRO A 478 -16.68 -14.89 2.03
N SER A 479 -16.38 -13.85 2.81
CA SER A 479 -16.63 -12.46 2.41
C SER A 479 -15.59 -11.49 2.98
N THR A 480 -14.61 -11.14 2.14
CA THR A 480 -13.60 -10.13 2.48
C THR A 480 -14.22 -8.74 2.72
N THR A 481 -15.37 -8.43 2.12
CA THR A 481 -16.13 -7.21 2.40
C THR A 481 -16.64 -7.16 3.85
N ARG A 482 -17.15 -8.28 4.37
CA ARG A 482 -17.61 -8.36 5.78
C ARG A 482 -16.43 -8.34 6.75
N ALA A 483 -15.35 -9.05 6.43
CA ALA A 483 -14.10 -8.99 7.19
C ALA A 483 -13.60 -7.55 7.37
N LYS A 484 -13.56 -6.78 6.27
CA LYS A 484 -13.19 -5.37 6.27
C LYS A 484 -14.08 -4.48 7.14
N ARG A 485 -15.35 -4.86 7.37
CA ARG A 485 -16.22 -4.13 8.31
C ARG A 485 -15.75 -4.33 9.76
N VAL A 486 -15.38 -5.55 10.13
CA VAL A 486 -14.83 -5.85 11.46
C VAL A 486 -13.53 -5.09 11.68
N GLU A 487 -12.61 -5.14 10.72
CA GLU A 487 -11.37 -4.34 10.77
C GLU A 487 -11.64 -2.85 11.01
N ASN A 488 -12.67 -2.28 10.36
CA ASN A 488 -13.03 -0.88 10.53
C ASN A 488 -13.58 -0.60 11.94
N LEU A 489 -14.40 -1.50 12.48
CA LEU A 489 -14.98 -1.36 13.82
C LEU A 489 -13.89 -1.43 14.88
N VAL A 490 -12.98 -2.39 14.76
CA VAL A 490 -11.80 -2.51 15.64
C VAL A 490 -10.95 -1.24 15.55
N GLY A 491 -10.58 -0.82 14.34
CA GLY A 491 -9.75 0.38 14.15
C GLY A 491 -10.40 1.66 14.71
N ALA A 492 -11.72 1.82 14.55
CA ALA A 492 -12.47 2.93 15.14
C ALA A 492 -12.49 2.84 16.68
N ARG A 493 -12.75 1.66 17.24
CA ARG A 493 -12.82 1.46 18.68
C ARG A 493 -11.49 1.72 19.37
N LEU A 494 -10.38 1.28 18.76
CA LEU A 494 -9.03 1.56 19.23
C LEU A 494 -8.72 3.06 19.25
N ALA A 495 -9.18 3.81 18.25
CA ALA A 495 -9.01 5.27 18.21
C ALA A 495 -9.86 6.01 19.26
N GLU A 496 -10.97 5.40 19.71
CA GLU A 496 -11.87 5.96 20.72
C GLU A 496 -11.53 5.52 22.15
N PHE A 497 -10.61 4.56 22.31
CA PHE A 497 -10.19 4.04 23.60
C PHE A 497 -9.62 5.15 24.50
N VAL A 498 -9.88 5.05 25.79
CA VAL A 498 -9.30 5.89 26.85
C VAL A 498 -8.87 4.94 27.95
N ARG A 499 -7.58 4.90 28.27
CA ARG A 499 -7.05 4.06 29.36
C ARG A 499 -7.27 4.73 30.71
N SER A 500 -7.00 6.03 30.78
CA SER A 500 -7.10 6.81 32.01
C SER A 500 -7.92 8.08 31.76
N PRO A 501 -9.21 8.11 32.13
CA PRO A 501 -10.09 9.25 31.90
C PRO A 501 -9.56 10.57 32.48
N GLU A 502 -8.76 10.51 33.54
CA GLU A 502 -8.17 11.67 34.21
C GLU A 502 -6.98 12.33 33.46
N ARG A 503 -6.42 11.66 32.44
CA ARG A 503 -5.32 12.19 31.61
C ARG A 503 -5.77 12.79 30.27
N GLY A 504 -7.08 12.85 30.01
CA GLY A 504 -7.61 13.57 28.85
C GLY A 504 -7.13 15.03 28.82
N PRO A 505 -6.98 15.66 27.63
CA PRO A 505 -6.39 16.99 27.51
C PRO A 505 -7.11 17.95 28.46
N ASN A 506 -6.36 18.45 29.45
CA ASN A 506 -6.83 19.31 30.54
C ASN A 506 -7.86 20.34 30.06
N ALA A 507 -9.14 20.01 30.23
CA ALA A 507 -10.18 21.01 30.27
C ALA A 507 -9.98 21.76 31.59
N ARG A 508 -9.29 22.91 31.52
CA ARG A 508 -9.25 23.86 32.64
C ARG A 508 -10.69 24.19 33.01
N VAL A 509 -11.14 23.67 34.14
CA VAL A 509 -12.33 24.19 34.80
C VAL A 509 -11.91 25.51 35.44
N GLU A 510 -12.06 26.60 34.70
CA GLU A 510 -12.09 27.92 35.34
C GLU A 510 -13.37 28.00 36.18
N LYS A 511 -13.18 28.19 37.50
CA LYS A 511 -14.26 28.58 38.41
C LYS A 511 -14.82 29.90 37.91
N ILE A 512 -16.07 29.89 37.45
CA ILE A 512 -16.83 31.12 37.21
C ILE A 512 -17.68 31.38 38.44
N ASP A 513 -17.40 32.53 39.04
CA ASP A 513 -18.04 33.13 40.20
C ASP A 513 -19.54 33.36 39.95
N GLU A 514 -20.34 33.20 41.00
CA GLU A 514 -21.77 33.48 40.98
C GLU A 514 -22.01 34.96 40.66
N ARG A 515 -22.71 35.26 39.55
CA ARG A 515 -23.69 36.36 39.50
C ARG A 515 -24.57 36.38 38.26
N THR A 516 -25.85 36.60 38.57
CA THR A 516 -26.96 37.13 37.75
C THR A 516 -27.54 36.24 36.65
N VAL A 517 -28.70 35.68 36.97
CA VAL A 517 -29.71 35.12 36.04
C VAL A 517 -30.32 36.25 35.19
N PRO A 518 -30.43 36.08 33.86
CA PRO A 518 -31.43 36.77 33.07
C PRO A 518 -32.50 35.80 32.52
N SER A 519 -33.66 36.37 32.32
CA SER A 519 -34.95 35.80 31.94
C SER A 519 -34.97 34.85 30.73
N ALA A 520 -35.92 33.90 30.78
CA ALA A 520 -36.32 33.00 29.70
C ALA A 520 -36.43 33.71 28.33
N GLN A 521 -35.66 33.22 27.35
CA GLN A 521 -35.77 33.59 25.94
C GLN A 521 -36.41 32.46 25.13
N SER A 522 -37.19 32.84 24.13
CA SER A 522 -37.97 31.99 23.22
C SER A 522 -37.10 30.96 22.48
N PRO A 523 -37.66 29.79 22.06
CA PRO A 523 -36.92 28.73 21.38
C PRO A 523 -36.31 29.22 20.06
N GLN A 524 -34.99 29.00 19.90
CA GLN A 524 -34.25 29.37 18.70
C GLN A 524 -34.66 28.45 17.54
N ARG A 525 -34.95 29.02 16.37
CA ARG A 525 -35.24 28.26 15.14
C ARG A 525 -34.05 28.31 14.19
N TYR A 526 -33.77 27.19 13.53
CA TYR A 526 -32.70 27.05 12.54
C TYR A 526 -33.27 26.61 11.20
N GLN A 527 -32.92 27.29 10.11
CA GLN A 527 -33.31 26.87 8.77
C GLN A 527 -32.21 25.98 8.18
N ILE A 528 -32.59 24.76 7.77
CA ILE A 528 -31.67 23.79 7.16
C ILE A 528 -31.16 24.35 5.83
N VAL A 529 -29.85 24.31 5.62
CA VAL A 529 -29.22 24.69 4.36
C VAL A 529 -28.68 23.46 3.63
N SER A 530 -28.39 23.60 2.33
CA SER A 530 -27.83 22.50 1.54
C SER A 530 -26.51 22.02 2.13
N GLY A 531 -26.39 20.71 2.38
CA GLY A 531 -25.21 20.09 3.00
C GLY A 531 -25.34 19.81 4.50
N ASP A 532 -26.39 20.32 5.16
CA ASP A 532 -26.67 20.00 6.55
C ASP A 532 -27.12 18.54 6.75
N ASN A 533 -26.80 18.01 7.93
CA ASN A 533 -27.44 16.81 8.47
C ASN A 533 -27.83 17.06 9.93
N LEU A 534 -28.84 16.35 10.43
CA LEU A 534 -29.44 16.63 11.73
C LEU A 534 -28.45 16.48 12.89
N SER A 535 -27.49 15.55 12.78
CA SER A 535 -26.42 15.35 13.77
C SER A 535 -25.41 16.49 13.79
N ALA A 536 -25.02 17.02 12.62
CA ALA A 536 -24.12 18.16 12.53
C ALA A 536 -24.77 19.44 13.05
N ILE A 537 -26.08 19.63 12.79
CA ILE A 537 -26.84 20.73 13.38
C ILE A 537 -26.91 20.55 14.90
N ALA A 538 -27.24 19.35 15.39
CA ALA A 538 -27.29 19.07 16.83
C ALA A 538 -25.94 19.38 17.51
N TYR A 539 -24.84 18.88 16.93
CA TYR A 539 -23.49 19.15 17.41
C TYR A 539 -23.14 20.64 17.43
N ARG A 540 -23.51 21.39 16.37
CA ARG A 540 -23.29 22.84 16.28
C ARG A 540 -23.96 23.61 17.41
N PHE A 541 -25.09 23.11 17.92
CA PHE A 541 -25.83 23.70 19.03
C PHE A 541 -25.53 23.01 20.37
N GLY A 542 -24.52 22.14 20.45
CA GLY A 542 -24.13 21.44 21.69
C GLY A 542 -25.17 20.43 22.18
N LEU A 543 -25.99 19.88 21.28
CA LEU A 543 -27.05 18.93 21.53
C LEU A 543 -26.70 17.54 20.98
N THR A 544 -27.29 16.52 21.59
CA THR A 544 -27.33 15.17 21.01
C THR A 544 -28.38 15.08 19.90
N LEU A 545 -28.21 14.13 18.97
CA LEU A 545 -29.22 13.85 17.94
C LEU A 545 -30.59 13.51 18.57
N ASN A 546 -30.60 12.80 19.70
CA ASN A 546 -31.84 12.45 20.40
C ASN A 546 -32.56 13.67 20.99
N GLU A 547 -31.84 14.64 21.55
CA GLU A 547 -32.43 15.91 22.01
C GLU A 547 -33.03 16.69 20.83
N MET A 548 -32.33 16.71 19.69
CA MET A 548 -32.81 17.35 18.46
C MET A 548 -34.08 16.68 17.90
N LEU A 549 -34.15 15.35 17.92
CA LEU A 549 -35.31 14.60 17.44
C LEU A 549 -36.53 14.76 18.36
N ARG A 550 -36.33 14.81 19.69
CA ARG A 550 -37.41 15.08 20.65
C ARG A 550 -38.04 16.45 20.44
N ALA A 551 -37.23 17.46 20.12
CA ALA A 551 -37.71 18.81 19.83
C ALA A 551 -38.38 18.94 18.45
N ASN A 552 -38.17 17.97 17.54
CA ASN A 552 -38.67 17.98 16.18
C ASN A 552 -39.34 16.64 15.80
N PRO A 553 -40.44 16.24 16.47
CA PRO A 553 -41.01 14.90 16.35
C PRO A 553 -41.59 14.56 14.96
N ARG A 554 -41.71 15.55 14.06
CA ARG A 554 -42.22 15.38 12.69
C ARG A 554 -41.10 15.28 11.64
N ILE A 555 -39.85 15.16 12.07
CA ILE A 555 -38.69 15.12 11.18
C ILE A 555 -38.10 13.72 11.14
N GLU A 556 -37.98 13.19 9.93
CA GLU A 556 -37.24 11.95 9.67
C GLU A 556 -35.73 12.28 9.58
N PRO A 557 -34.87 11.75 10.46
CA PRO A 557 -33.46 12.13 10.54
C PRO A 557 -32.65 11.94 9.24
N ASN A 558 -33.09 11.04 8.37
CA ASN A 558 -32.45 10.74 7.09
C ASN A 558 -33.08 11.48 5.89
N ARG A 559 -34.05 12.38 6.11
CA ARG A 559 -34.80 13.07 5.05
C ARG A 559 -35.10 14.53 5.38
N ILE A 560 -34.11 15.25 5.90
CA ILE A 560 -34.22 16.71 6.05
C ILE A 560 -33.99 17.41 4.70
N VAL A 561 -34.70 18.51 4.46
CA VAL A 561 -34.64 19.25 3.17
C VAL A 561 -34.20 20.70 3.43
N ALA A 562 -33.36 21.24 2.56
CA ALA A 562 -32.97 22.65 2.62
C ALA A 562 -34.20 23.57 2.57
N GLY A 563 -34.23 24.59 3.43
CA GLY A 563 -35.37 25.48 3.64
C GLY A 563 -36.32 25.06 4.77
N GLN A 564 -36.24 23.80 5.24
CA GLN A 564 -37.02 23.31 6.38
C GLN A 564 -36.52 23.90 7.69
N TRP A 565 -37.45 24.24 8.59
CA TRP A 565 -37.13 24.83 9.90
C TRP A 565 -37.09 23.78 11.00
N LEU A 566 -36.03 23.83 11.82
CA LEU A 566 -35.86 23.07 13.05
C LEU A 566 -36.08 23.97 14.27
N THR A 567 -36.70 23.39 15.30
CA THR A 567 -36.69 23.94 16.65
C THR A 567 -35.42 23.46 17.34
N ILE A 568 -34.59 24.39 17.81
CA ILE A 568 -33.38 24.09 18.57
C ILE A 568 -33.75 24.14 20.06
N PRO A 569 -33.79 23.01 20.78
CA PRO A 569 -34.06 23.01 22.20
C PRO A 569 -32.89 23.66 22.94
N GLN A 570 -33.16 24.56 23.87
CA GLN A 570 -32.12 25.01 24.80
C GLN A 570 -31.93 23.95 25.90
N ARG A 571 -30.69 23.73 26.32
CA ARG A 571 -30.37 22.85 27.45
C ARG A 571 -30.97 23.49 28.70
N GLY A 572 -32.09 22.95 29.19
CA GLY A 572 -32.57 23.26 30.52
C GLY A 572 -31.54 22.73 31.52
N GLY A 573 -30.96 23.62 32.32
CA GLY A 573 -30.16 23.21 33.47
C GLY A 573 -31.07 22.46 34.44
N GLY A 574 -30.74 21.19 34.70
CA GLY A 574 -31.39 20.35 35.70
C GLY A 574 -30.96 18.90 35.46
N SER A 575 -30.61 18.12 36.47
CA SER A 575 -30.50 18.32 37.92
C SER A 575 -29.82 17.09 38.48
#